data_AF-A0A7X5N4E4-F1
#
_entry.id   AF-A0A7X5N4E4-F1
#
_cell.length_a   1.000
_cell.length_b   1.000
_cell.length_c   1.000
_cell.angle_alpha   90.00
_cell.angle_beta   90.00
_cell.angle_gamma   90.00
#
_symmetry.space_group_name_H-M   'P 1'
#
loop_
_entity.id
_entity.type
_entity.pdbx_description
1 polymer ?
#
loop_
_entity_poly.entity_id
_entity_poly.type
_entity_poly.pdbx_seq_one_letter_code
_entity_poly.pdbx_strand_id
1 'polypeptide(L)' 'IPVATFAIGNAGAANAALFAAAMLAPEQAQIGQALAQFRARQTDDVMASDDPRQ' A
#
# COMPACT_ATOMS: atom_id res chain seq x y z
N ILE A 1 16.22 -7.30 19.59
CA ILE A 1 15.95 -6.01 18.89
C ILE A 1 15.01 -6.31 17.72
N PRO A 2 13.79 -5.74 17.66
CA PRO A 2 12.80 -6.09 16.65
C PRO A 2 13.06 -5.44 15.28
N VAL A 3 12.65 -6.12 14.21
CA VAL A 3 12.71 -5.64 12.81
C VAL A 3 11.41 -6.03 12.11
N ALA A 4 10.74 -5.08 11.47
CA ALA A 4 9.59 -5.36 10.60
C ALA A 4 10.10 -5.83 9.23
N THR A 5 9.93 -7.11 8.93
CA THR A 5 10.46 -7.76 7.72
C THR A 5 9.42 -7.77 6.60
N PHE A 6 9.85 -7.47 5.37
CA PHE A 6 9.03 -7.49 4.16
C PHE A 6 9.60 -8.48 3.13
N ALA A 7 8.86 -8.72 2.04
CA ALA A 7 9.29 -9.59 0.96
C ALA A 7 10.63 -9.16 0.34
N ILE A 8 11.27 -10.05 -0.41
CA ILE A 8 12.51 -9.73 -1.14
C ILE A 8 12.18 -8.85 -2.36
N GLY A 9 13.05 -7.88 -2.67
CA GLY A 9 12.98 -7.10 -3.90
C GLY A 9 11.93 -5.99 -3.89
N ASN A 10 11.48 -5.59 -5.09
CA ASN A 10 10.63 -4.41 -5.30
C ASN A 10 9.31 -4.47 -4.52
N ALA A 11 8.68 -5.65 -4.44
CA ALA A 11 7.45 -5.84 -3.67
C ALA A 11 7.67 -5.56 -2.17
N GLY A 12 8.83 -5.96 -1.64
CA GLY A 12 9.25 -5.65 -0.28
C GLY A 12 9.45 -4.17 -0.03
N ALA A 13 10.19 -3.51 -0.92
CA ALA A 13 10.44 -2.08 -0.85
C ALA A 13 9.15 -1.25 -0.90
N ALA A 14 8.23 -1.60 -1.80
CA ALA A 14 6.93 -0.95 -1.90
C ALA A 14 6.11 -1.13 -0.60
N ASN A 15 6.05 -2.36 -0.08
CA ASN A 15 5.30 -2.65 1.15
C ASN A 15 5.93 -2.00 2.40
N ALA A 16 7.25 -1.90 2.47
CA ALA A 16 7.94 -1.17 3.53
C ALA A 16 7.57 0.32 3.52
N ALA A 17 7.50 0.94 2.34
CA ALA A 17 7.06 2.33 2.19
C ALA A 17 5.57 2.52 2.59
N LEU A 18 4.69 1.63 2.15
CA LEU A 18 3.27 1.66 2.53
C LEU A 18 3.06 1.44 4.03
N PHE A 19 3.88 0.59 4.66
CA PHE A 19 3.88 0.39 6.11
C PHE A 19 4.34 1.65 6.85
N ALA A 20 5.43 2.29 6.41
CA ALA A 20 5.88 3.57 6.98
C ALA A 20 4.81 4.66 6.83
N ALA A 21 4.13 4.74 5.68
CA ALA A 21 3.01 5.66 5.49
C ALA A 21 1.87 5.39 6.48
N ALA A 22 1.55 4.12 6.77
CA ALA A 22 0.55 3.75 7.76
C ALA A 22 0.96 4.13 9.19
N MET A 23 2.25 4.07 9.53
CA MET A 23 2.77 4.53 10.82
C MET A 23 2.64 6.05 11.00
N LEU A 24 2.84 6.83 9.94
CA LEU A 24 2.76 8.30 9.97
C LEU A 24 1.33 8.83 9.89
N ALA A 25 0.38 8.06 9.35
CA ALA A 25 -0.99 8.48 9.10
C ALA A 25 -1.75 9.08 10.31
N PRO A 26 -1.59 8.59 11.57
CA PRO A 26 -2.28 9.17 12.72
C PRO A 26 -1.91 10.63 13.01
N GLU A 27 -0.67 11.02 12.70
CA GLU A 27 -0.14 12.37 12.95
C GLU A 27 -0.13 13.23 11.69
N GLN A 28 -0.13 12.59 10.50
CA GLN A 28 -0.02 13.25 9.21
C GLN A 28 -1.23 12.91 8.33
N ALA A 29 -2.32 13.66 8.50
CA ALA A 29 -3.60 13.39 7.84
C ALA A 29 -3.50 13.33 6.30
N GLN A 30 -2.64 14.14 5.68
CA GLN A 30 -2.42 14.12 4.23
C GLN A 30 -1.83 12.79 3.75
N ILE A 31 -0.89 12.20 4.51
CA ILE A 31 -0.34 10.86 4.22
C ILE A 31 -1.42 9.80 4.37
N GLY A 32 -2.25 9.89 5.42
CA GLY A 32 -3.37 8.99 5.64
C GLY A 32 -4.37 9.00 4.48
N GLN A 33 -4.72 10.19 3.98
CA GLN A 33 -5.60 10.35 2.82
C GLN A 33 -4.98 9.77 1.55
N ALA A 34 -3.69 10.05 1.29
CA ALA A 34 -2.99 9.51 0.13
C ALA A 34 -2.91 7.97 0.17
N LEU A 35 -2.64 7.38 1.34
CA LEU A 35 -2.61 5.93 1.52
C LEU A 35 -4.00 5.30 1.31
N ALA A 36 -5.06 5.94 1.78
CA ALA A 36 -6.43 5.48 1.56
C ALA A 36 -6.80 5.52 0.07
N GLN A 37 -6.48 6.62 -0.63
CA GLN A 37 -6.72 6.75 -2.07
C GLN A 37 -5.89 5.75 -2.89
N PHE A 38 -4.66 5.45 -2.48
CA PHE A 38 -3.84 4.42 -3.12
C PHE A 38 -4.53 3.04 -3.02
N ARG A 39 -4.99 2.66 -1.83
CA ARG A 39 -5.66 1.37 -1.61
C ARG A 39 -7.00 1.26 -2.36
N ALA A 40 -7.77 2.35 -2.38
CA ALA A 40 -9.02 2.41 -3.15
C ALA A 40 -8.75 2.18 -4.64
N ARG A 41 -7.82 2.94 -5.24
CA ARG A 41 -7.44 2.77 -6.65
C ARG A 41 -6.97 1.36 -6.97
N GLN A 42 -6.11 0.76 -6.13
CA GLN A 42 -5.67 -0.61 -6.34
C GLN A 42 -6.84 -1.62 -6.34
N THR A 43 -7.87 -1.38 -5.52
CA THR A 43 -9.07 -2.21 -5.49
C THR A 43 -9.90 -2.01 -6.76
N ASP A 44 -10.12 -0.76 -7.15
CA ASP A 44 -10.87 -0.39 -8.34
C ASP A 44 -10.22 -0.95 -9.61
N ASP A 45 -8.88 -0.92 -9.70
CA ASP A 45 -8.11 -1.44 -10.84
C ASP A 45 -8.35 -2.95 -11.06
N VAL A 46 -8.40 -3.72 -9.96
CA VAL A 46 -8.71 -5.16 -10.04
C VAL A 46 -10.17 -5.39 -10.38
N MET A 47 -11.08 -4.61 -9.80
CA MET A 47 -12.52 -4.72 -10.09
C MET A 47 -12.86 -4.36 -11.54
N ALA A 48 -12.10 -3.45 -12.15
CA ALA A 48 -12.29 -3.05 -13.55
C ALA A 48 -11.80 -4.10 -14.56
N SER A 49 -11.01 -5.10 -14.10
CA SER A 49 -10.39 -6.12 -14.95
C SER A 49 -10.60 -7.51 -14.32
N ASP A 50 -11.86 -7.85 -14.05
CA ASP A 50 -12.27 -9.01 -13.26
C ASP A 50 -12.25 -10.35 -14.01
N ASP A 51 -12.29 -10.34 -15.36
CA ASP A 51 -12.06 -11.53 -16.18
C ASP A 51 -10.57 -11.65 -16.58
N PRO A 52 -9.79 -12.56 -15.99
CA PRO A 52 -8.38 -12.73 -16.29
C PRO A 52 -8.10 -13.38 -17.66
N ARG A 53 -9.15 -13.73 -18.43
CA ARG A 53 -9.03 -14.33 -19.77
C ARG A 53 -9.20 -13.33 -20.91
N GLN A 54 -9.68 -12.12 -20.60
CA GLN A 54 -9.60 -10.99 -21.54
C GLN A 54 -8.17 -10.44 -21.53
#